data_AF-A0A672GR78-F1
#
_entry.id   AF-A0A672GR78-F1
#
_cell.length_a   1.000
_cell.length_b   1.000
_cell.length_c   1.000
_cell.angle_alpha   90.00
_cell.angle_beta   90.00
_cell.angle_gamma   90.00
#
_symmetry.space_group_name_H-M   'P 1'
#
loop_
_entity.id
_entity.type
_entity.pdbx_description
1 polymer ?
#
loop_
_entity_poly.entity_id
_entity_poly.type
_entity_poly.pdbx_seq_one_letter_code
_entity_poly.pdbx_strand_id
1 'polypeptide(L)'
;MEVQRFRRKKKVPVRLNRIRRPGETGGTDSKGARSLCERRKRRTCEEEERGREPPLFPAGSCPPPPPGEKTACETTRTRLGVWSPILSDHPGIQSPPVPTMDLEAYRTCSSLVQIPRSSYQQFCSSHFVDYIDKELSYSKFFKKYLLPNHPCMFSRRFTEEWRCRRRWVTEDGRPDFQNLLQDFDETSVPVANCNAKEYNANPKQVMPFKEFIHYWKEFIQNGHSSPRGCLYLKDWHMARDFPEHRVYSTPLFFLSDWLNEYWDTLEVDDYRFVYMGPKGSWTPFHADVFRSYSWSANICGRKKWLLYPPGQEDFLRDAHGNLPYDVTCGELKDRGLFPHAEEACQPLEIIQEAGEIIFVPSGWHHQVYNLEDTISINHNWLNGCNLDLMWTFLQSELLSVQKEIDEWRDTMESWHQHCQVIMKACSGIDYAEFASFLKMVADNRMAFLNSCCSAEPAEYSRPHSEALAALGPYHAAFDLQRVAHIIECLLCNDDFKRLDHSALSLQPETLLQQIRDSIQSTRGGHLLYQD
;
A
#
# COMPACT_ATOMS: atom_id res chain seq x y z
N MET A 1 -16.78 -9.49 -3.72
CA MET A 1 -16.25 -10.43 -4.74
C MET A 1 -16.37 -9.91 -6.19
N GLU A 2 -17.41 -9.17 -6.60
CA GLU A 2 -17.50 -8.63 -7.98
C GLU A 2 -16.60 -7.41 -8.28
N VAL A 3 -16.23 -6.60 -7.28
CA VAL A 3 -15.27 -5.48 -7.44
C VAL A 3 -13.84 -5.97 -7.74
N GLN A 4 -13.46 -7.14 -7.22
CA GLN A 4 -12.18 -7.79 -7.56
C GLN A 4 -12.15 -8.31 -9.02
N ARG A 5 -13.30 -8.59 -9.64
CA ARG A 5 -13.37 -9.00 -11.06
C ARG A 5 -13.13 -7.83 -12.02
N PHE A 6 -13.41 -6.59 -11.61
CA PHE A 6 -13.18 -5.40 -12.45
C PHE A 6 -11.73 -4.90 -12.41
N ARG A 7 -11.07 -4.97 -11.24
CA ARG A 7 -9.61 -4.75 -11.11
C ARG A 7 -8.78 -5.63 -12.07
N ARG A 8 -9.32 -6.78 -12.46
CA ARG A 8 -8.61 -7.82 -13.22
C ARG A 8 -8.67 -7.64 -14.74
N LYS A 9 -9.59 -6.84 -15.30
CA LYS A 9 -9.73 -6.69 -16.77
C LYS A 9 -8.78 -5.65 -17.40
N LYS A 10 -8.13 -4.78 -16.61
CA LYS A 10 -7.41 -3.60 -17.12
C LYS A 10 -5.94 -3.78 -17.53
N LYS A 11 -5.45 -5.01 -17.67
CA LYS A 11 -4.12 -5.27 -18.27
C LYS A 11 -4.17 -5.76 -19.72
N VAL A 12 -5.25 -5.49 -20.45
CA VAL A 12 -5.38 -5.82 -21.88
C VAL A 12 -6.19 -4.73 -22.59
N PRO A 13 -5.69 -4.08 -23.66
CA PRO A 13 -6.53 -3.34 -24.57
C PRO A 13 -7.30 -4.35 -25.44
N VAL A 14 -8.59 -4.55 -25.18
CA VAL A 14 -9.44 -5.36 -26.06
C VAL A 14 -9.91 -4.48 -27.21
N ARG A 15 -9.22 -4.54 -28.36
CA ARG A 15 -9.82 -4.09 -29.63
C ARG A 15 -11.01 -4.99 -29.95
N LEU A 16 -12.22 -4.44 -29.84
CA LEU A 16 -13.44 -5.06 -30.36
C LEU A 16 -13.33 -5.18 -31.88
N ASN A 17 -13.37 -6.41 -32.39
CA ASN A 17 -13.44 -6.68 -33.82
C ASN A 17 -14.68 -6.00 -34.44
N ARG A 18 -14.47 -5.26 -35.54
CA ARG A 18 -15.51 -4.66 -36.39
C ARG A 18 -16.58 -5.70 -36.75
N ILE A 19 -17.81 -5.50 -36.26
CA ILE A 19 -19.00 -6.17 -36.78
C ILE A 19 -19.70 -5.20 -37.74
N ARG A 20 -19.97 -5.69 -38.96
CA ARG A 20 -20.67 -4.98 -40.03
C ARG A 20 -22.10 -4.59 -39.60
N ARG A 21 -22.54 -3.39 -40.00
CA ARG A 21 -23.93 -2.92 -39.87
C ARG A 21 -24.91 -3.85 -40.59
N PRO A 22 -26.12 -4.00 -40.04
CA PRO A 22 -27.29 -3.74 -40.87
C PRO A 22 -28.40 -2.93 -40.16
N GLY A 23 -29.01 -2.01 -40.93
CA GLY A 23 -30.45 -1.75 -40.91
C GLY A 23 -31.00 -0.79 -39.86
N GLU A 24 -31.40 0.39 -40.30
CA GLU A 24 -32.33 1.29 -39.62
C GLU A 24 -33.74 0.67 -39.51
N THR A 25 -34.38 0.79 -38.35
CA THR A 25 -35.80 1.19 -38.22
C THR A 25 -36.01 1.78 -36.83
N GLY A 26 -36.60 2.97 -36.77
CA GLY A 26 -36.80 3.75 -35.54
C GLY A 26 -37.92 3.25 -34.63
N GLY A 27 -37.92 3.82 -33.41
CA GLY A 27 -38.97 3.65 -32.41
C GLY A 27 -38.51 4.20 -31.06
N THR A 28 -38.99 5.39 -30.71
CA THR A 28 -38.85 6.04 -29.40
C THR A 28 -39.53 5.21 -28.31
N ASP A 29 -38.82 4.87 -27.23
CA ASP A 29 -39.36 4.96 -25.87
C ASP A 29 -38.31 4.71 -24.77
N SER A 30 -38.34 5.61 -23.80
CA SER A 30 -37.57 5.61 -22.56
C SER A 30 -37.98 4.46 -21.64
N LYS A 31 -37.18 3.39 -21.60
CA LYS A 31 -37.06 2.38 -20.51
C LYS A 31 -36.15 1.22 -20.99
N GLY A 32 -34.86 1.51 -21.19
CA GLY A 32 -33.95 0.58 -21.87
C GLY A 32 -32.52 0.54 -21.33
N ALA A 33 -32.31 0.67 -20.01
CA ALA A 33 -30.96 0.57 -19.42
C ALA A 33 -30.83 -0.41 -18.25
N ARG A 34 -31.95 -0.98 -17.75
CA ARG A 34 -31.92 -2.01 -16.68
C ARG A 34 -32.07 -3.46 -17.15
N SER A 35 -32.51 -3.72 -18.40
CA SER A 35 -32.81 -5.11 -18.83
C SER A 35 -31.76 -5.78 -19.73
N LEU A 36 -30.65 -5.12 -20.07
CA LEU A 36 -29.54 -5.76 -20.82
C LEU A 36 -28.55 -6.52 -19.91
N CYS A 37 -28.55 -6.23 -18.60
CA CYS A 37 -27.69 -6.92 -17.62
C CYS A 37 -28.31 -8.23 -17.11
N GLU A 38 -29.65 -8.38 -17.15
CA GLU A 38 -30.35 -9.60 -16.70
C GLU A 38 -30.55 -10.65 -17.80
N ARG A 39 -30.57 -10.28 -19.09
CA ARG A 39 -30.70 -11.26 -20.19
C ARG A 39 -29.39 -11.99 -20.55
N ARG A 40 -28.25 -11.57 -20.00
CA ARG A 40 -26.96 -12.28 -20.14
C ARG A 40 -26.64 -13.22 -18.98
N LYS A 41 -27.45 -13.20 -17.90
CA LYS A 41 -27.34 -14.11 -16.74
C LYS A 41 -28.08 -15.45 -16.91
N ARG A 42 -28.78 -15.68 -18.04
CA ARG A 42 -29.58 -16.91 -18.29
C ARG A 42 -29.14 -17.75 -19.50
N ARG A 43 -27.94 -17.55 -20.06
CA ARG A 43 -27.46 -18.32 -21.23
C ARG A 43 -26.10 -19.00 -21.08
N THR A 44 -25.55 -19.08 -19.87
CA THR A 44 -24.30 -19.80 -19.59
C THR A 44 -24.42 -20.78 -18.41
N CYS A 45 -25.64 -21.26 -18.12
CA CYS A 45 -25.91 -22.33 -17.15
C CYS A 45 -26.77 -23.46 -17.74
N GLU A 46 -26.76 -23.65 -19.06
CA GLU A 46 -27.44 -24.78 -19.71
C GLU A 46 -26.49 -25.43 -20.71
N GLU A 47 -25.37 -25.99 -20.26
CA GLU A 47 -24.66 -27.02 -21.03
C GLU A 47 -23.65 -27.87 -20.24
N GLU A 48 -23.82 -28.05 -18.93
CA GLU A 48 -23.05 -29.04 -18.17
C GLU A 48 -23.81 -29.41 -16.90
N GLU A 49 -24.78 -30.32 -17.02
CA GLU A 49 -25.23 -31.28 -15.98
C GLU A 49 -26.47 -32.04 -16.50
N ARG A 50 -26.23 -33.03 -17.37
CA ARG A 50 -27.16 -34.15 -17.54
C ARG A 50 -26.54 -35.37 -16.88
N GLY A 51 -27.14 -35.78 -15.76
CA GLY A 51 -27.01 -37.15 -15.27
C GLY A 51 -26.72 -37.28 -13.79
N ARG A 52 -27.76 -37.19 -12.96
CA ARG A 52 -28.28 -38.30 -12.14
C ARG A 52 -29.31 -37.77 -11.13
N GLU A 53 -30.53 -38.29 -11.23
CA GLU A 53 -31.59 -38.10 -10.25
C GLU A 53 -31.39 -38.95 -8.97
N PRO A 54 -32.11 -38.64 -7.87
CA PRO A 54 -31.67 -38.81 -6.49
C PRO A 54 -32.33 -40.01 -5.77
N PRO A 55 -32.18 -40.11 -4.44
CA PRO A 55 -33.30 -40.55 -3.62
C PRO A 55 -33.70 -39.54 -2.53
N LEU A 56 -34.99 -39.66 -2.20
CA LEU A 56 -35.88 -38.79 -1.43
C LEU A 56 -35.80 -38.97 0.11
N PHE A 57 -36.41 -37.97 0.78
CA PHE A 57 -37.03 -37.93 2.13
C PHE A 57 -36.23 -37.29 3.29
N PRO A 58 -36.91 -36.70 4.31
CA PRO A 58 -37.89 -35.60 4.20
C PRO A 58 -37.65 -34.47 5.23
N ALA A 59 -38.48 -33.43 5.11
CA ALA A 59 -38.53 -32.23 5.93
C ALA A 59 -38.60 -32.49 7.46
N GLY A 60 -37.85 -31.68 8.21
CA GLY A 60 -37.88 -31.62 9.68
C GLY A 60 -37.66 -30.18 10.15
N SER A 61 -38.63 -29.70 10.91
CA SER A 61 -38.86 -28.37 11.49
C SER A 61 -37.80 -27.87 12.47
N CYS A 62 -37.51 -26.57 12.44
CA CYS A 62 -36.82 -25.81 13.51
C CYS A 62 -37.71 -25.64 14.75
N PRO A 63 -37.16 -25.77 15.98
CA PRO A 63 -37.77 -25.27 17.20
C PRO A 63 -37.21 -23.88 17.64
N PRO A 64 -37.97 -23.11 18.44
CA PRO A 64 -37.62 -21.74 18.88
C PRO A 64 -36.70 -21.72 20.12
N PRO A 65 -36.10 -20.57 20.48
CA PRO A 65 -35.19 -20.47 21.63
C PRO A 65 -35.97 -20.36 22.96
N PRO A 66 -35.45 -20.92 24.07
CA PRO A 66 -35.99 -20.70 25.40
C PRO A 66 -35.45 -19.41 26.07
N PRO A 67 -36.17 -18.87 27.07
CA PRO A 67 -35.97 -17.52 27.61
C PRO A 67 -34.89 -17.45 28.70
N GLY A 68 -34.40 -16.23 28.92
CA GLY A 68 -33.41 -15.93 29.95
C GLY A 68 -33.99 -15.95 31.36
N GLU A 69 -33.11 -16.18 32.33
CA GLU A 69 -33.33 -15.85 33.72
C GLU A 69 -32.06 -15.19 34.31
N LYS A 70 -32.32 -14.07 34.97
CA LYS A 70 -31.38 -13.29 35.77
C LYS A 70 -31.25 -13.95 37.15
N THR A 71 -30.05 -14.09 37.67
CA THR A 71 -29.80 -13.96 39.12
C THR A 71 -28.43 -13.35 39.38
N ALA A 72 -28.43 -12.41 40.32
CA ALA A 72 -27.31 -11.64 40.82
C ALA A 72 -26.47 -12.41 41.84
N CYS A 73 -25.18 -12.03 41.96
CA CYS A 73 -24.36 -12.00 43.19
C CYS A 73 -22.99 -11.48 42.74
N GLU A 74 -22.58 -10.28 43.11
CA GLU A 74 -22.04 -9.85 44.41
C GLU A 74 -20.59 -9.42 44.22
N THR A 75 -20.42 -8.14 44.47
CA THR A 75 -19.20 -7.39 44.74
C THR A 75 -18.13 -8.15 45.54
N THR A 76 -16.94 -8.26 44.95
CA THR A 76 -15.68 -8.19 45.69
C THR A 76 -14.75 -7.19 45.02
N ARG A 77 -14.66 -6.01 45.64
CA ARG A 77 -13.61 -5.01 45.43
C ARG A 77 -12.26 -5.64 45.81
N THR A 78 -11.39 -5.88 44.84
CA THR A 78 -9.96 -6.01 45.08
C THR A 78 -9.23 -4.77 44.60
N ARG A 79 -8.56 -4.13 45.56
CA ARG A 79 -7.71 -2.94 45.43
C ARG A 79 -6.73 -3.08 44.27
N LEU A 80 -6.85 -2.22 43.26
CA LEU A 80 -5.74 -1.90 42.37
C LEU A 80 -4.72 -1.09 43.18
N GLY A 81 -3.61 -1.75 43.53
CA GLY A 81 -2.43 -1.09 44.06
C GLY A 81 -1.82 -0.24 42.95
N VAL A 82 -1.89 1.08 43.13
CA VAL A 82 -1.17 2.07 42.36
C VAL A 82 0.32 1.87 42.63
N TRP A 83 1.06 1.38 41.64
CA TRP A 83 2.51 1.46 41.64
C TRP A 83 2.91 2.80 41.02
N SER A 84 3.14 3.79 41.88
CA SER A 84 3.88 5.00 41.50
C SER A 84 5.36 4.64 41.32
N PRO A 85 6.03 5.00 40.21
CA PRO A 85 7.47 4.92 40.15
C PRO A 85 8.05 6.04 41.03
N ILE A 86 8.83 5.64 42.02
CA ILE A 86 9.67 6.55 42.80
C ILE A 86 10.74 7.10 41.83
N LEU A 87 10.59 8.36 41.44
CA LEU A 87 11.63 9.15 40.79
C LEU A 87 12.71 9.43 41.84
N SER A 88 13.86 8.77 41.70
CA SER A 88 15.09 9.16 42.39
C SER A 88 15.73 10.33 41.64
N ASP A 89 15.80 11.48 42.29
CA ASP A 89 16.53 12.67 41.83
C ASP A 89 18.02 12.38 41.61
N HIS A 90 18.47 12.47 40.36
CA HIS A 90 19.87 12.70 40.01
C HIS A 90 19.96 13.81 38.95
N PRO A 91 20.76 14.86 39.17
CA PRO A 91 20.92 15.94 38.21
C PRO A 91 21.96 15.56 37.15
N GLY A 92 21.62 15.75 35.87
CA GLY A 92 22.61 15.87 34.80
C GLY A 92 22.82 14.63 33.93
N ILE A 93 21.83 14.29 33.09
CA ILE A 93 22.08 13.78 31.74
C ILE A 93 21.06 14.49 30.83
N GLN A 94 21.51 15.47 30.05
CA GLN A 94 20.72 15.95 28.92
C GLN A 94 20.53 14.77 27.97
N SER A 95 19.30 14.29 27.85
CA SER A 95 18.91 13.39 26.76
C SER A 95 19.37 14.00 25.44
N PRO A 96 19.96 13.23 24.50
CA PRO A 96 20.32 13.77 23.20
C PRO A 96 19.06 14.36 22.53
N PRO A 97 19.19 15.46 21.76
CA PRO A 97 18.04 16.07 21.12
C PRO A 97 17.35 15.04 20.22
N VAL A 98 16.03 14.94 20.41
CA VAL A 98 15.09 14.05 19.74
C VAL A 98 15.36 14.01 18.23
N PRO A 99 15.31 12.84 17.57
CA PRO A 99 15.70 12.71 16.16
C PRO A 99 14.61 13.26 15.22
N THR A 100 14.51 14.57 15.13
CA THR A 100 13.57 15.31 14.28
C THR A 100 14.24 15.79 12.99
N MET A 101 13.45 16.20 11.99
CA MET A 101 13.98 16.99 10.87
C MET A 101 14.58 18.30 11.40
N ASP A 102 15.83 18.60 11.02
CA ASP A 102 16.52 19.84 11.41
C ASP A 102 16.18 21.02 10.48
N LEU A 103 16.42 22.23 10.98
CA LEU A 103 16.14 23.48 10.27
C LEU A 103 16.92 23.61 8.95
N GLU A 104 18.15 23.07 8.89
CA GLU A 104 18.97 23.10 7.68
C GLU A 104 18.37 22.22 6.58
N ALA A 105 17.96 21.00 6.92
CA ALA A 105 17.28 20.08 6.03
C ALA A 105 15.98 20.69 5.51
N TYR A 106 15.16 21.27 6.40
CA TYR A 106 13.94 21.98 6.01
C TYR A 106 14.22 23.18 5.08
N ARG A 107 15.19 24.03 5.41
CA ARG A 107 15.55 25.17 4.54
C ARG A 107 16.02 24.72 3.16
N THR A 108 16.70 23.58 3.08
CA THR A 108 17.19 22.99 1.82
C THR A 108 16.04 22.50 0.93
N CYS A 109 14.97 21.94 1.51
CA CYS A 109 13.86 21.38 0.73
C CYS A 109 12.60 22.26 0.63
N SER A 110 12.45 23.27 1.48
CA SER A 110 11.24 24.11 1.57
C SER A 110 11.04 25.09 0.40
N SER A 111 12.05 25.32 -0.42
CA SER A 111 11.94 26.13 -1.65
C SER A 111 11.56 25.31 -2.89
N LEU A 112 11.50 23.98 -2.76
CA LEU A 112 11.25 23.09 -3.88
C LEU A 112 9.76 23.04 -4.20
N VAL A 113 9.35 23.84 -5.19
CA VAL A 113 8.01 23.74 -5.79
C VAL A 113 7.86 22.37 -6.45
N GLN A 114 8.83 21.98 -7.27
CA GLN A 114 8.98 20.62 -7.79
C GLN A 114 10.21 19.97 -7.17
N ILE A 115 10.11 18.67 -6.83
CA ILE A 115 11.24 17.92 -6.29
C ILE A 115 12.13 17.52 -7.48
N PRO A 116 13.37 18.03 -7.59
CA PRO A 116 14.27 17.65 -8.66
C PRO A 116 14.65 16.18 -8.46
N ARG A 117 14.23 15.31 -9.37
CA ARG A 117 14.63 13.91 -9.38
C ARG A 117 15.93 13.81 -10.16
N SER A 118 17.00 13.38 -9.48
CA SER A 118 18.28 13.15 -10.14
C SER A 118 18.17 12.01 -11.14
N SER A 119 19.03 12.04 -12.17
CA SER A 119 19.15 10.91 -13.10
C SER A 119 19.48 9.63 -12.34
N TYR A 120 18.74 8.56 -12.64
CA TYR A 120 19.01 7.23 -12.07
C TYR A 120 20.14 6.48 -12.79
N GLN A 121 20.84 7.12 -13.73
CA GLN A 121 21.92 6.50 -14.52
C GLN A 121 23.01 5.85 -13.66
N GLN A 122 23.27 6.38 -12.46
CA GLN A 122 24.23 5.76 -11.53
C GLN A 122 23.86 4.30 -11.21
N PHE A 123 22.57 3.99 -11.09
CA PHE A 123 22.07 2.64 -10.81
C PHE A 123 22.03 1.74 -12.06
N CYS A 124 22.03 2.33 -13.25
CA CYS A 124 22.24 1.59 -14.50
C CYS A 124 23.71 1.14 -14.65
N SER A 125 24.65 1.95 -14.12
CA SER A 125 26.10 1.71 -14.24
C SER A 125 26.73 0.95 -13.07
N SER A 126 26.11 1.01 -11.89
CA SER A 126 26.62 0.47 -10.64
C SER A 126 25.53 -0.38 -9.99
N HIS A 127 25.82 -1.66 -9.77
CA HIS A 127 24.93 -2.60 -9.07
C HIS A 127 25.01 -2.41 -7.54
N PHE A 128 25.30 -1.19 -7.10
CA PHE A 128 25.54 -0.87 -5.70
C PHE A 128 24.30 -0.23 -5.07
N VAL A 129 23.97 -0.70 -3.88
CA VAL A 129 22.93 -0.14 -3.01
C VAL A 129 23.56 0.13 -1.65
N ASP A 130 23.31 1.33 -1.12
CA ASP A 130 23.84 1.71 0.19
C ASP A 130 23.32 0.78 1.29
N TYR A 131 24.22 0.38 2.18
CA TYR A 131 23.92 -0.47 3.33
C TYR A 131 24.08 0.31 4.64
N ILE A 132 22.96 0.51 5.34
CA ILE A 132 22.86 1.27 6.58
C ILE A 132 22.93 0.29 7.75
N ASP A 133 24.11 0.22 8.39
CA ASP A 133 24.33 -0.63 9.58
C ASP A 133 24.35 0.17 10.90
N LYS A 134 24.68 1.46 10.82
CA LYS A 134 24.75 2.36 11.98
C LYS A 134 23.55 3.30 12.01
N GLU A 135 23.26 3.81 13.19
CA GLU A 135 22.24 4.86 13.35
C GLU A 135 22.56 6.05 12.46
N LEU A 136 21.61 6.35 11.56
CA LEU A 136 21.61 7.50 10.69
C LEU A 136 20.58 8.50 11.24
N SER A 137 20.88 9.79 11.24
CA SER A 137 19.87 10.77 11.63
C SER A 137 18.75 10.82 10.59
N TYR A 138 17.52 11.12 11.05
CA TYR A 138 16.37 11.26 10.17
C TYR A 138 16.63 12.25 9.03
N SER A 139 17.18 13.44 9.32
CA SER A 139 17.51 14.44 8.29
C SER A 139 18.46 13.93 7.22
N LYS A 140 19.48 13.13 7.60
CA LYS A 140 20.41 12.55 6.62
C LYS A 140 19.72 11.51 5.76
N PHE A 141 18.90 10.66 6.38
CA PHE A 141 18.10 9.68 5.64
C PHE A 141 17.14 10.37 4.65
N PHE A 142 16.45 11.41 5.11
CA PHE A 142 15.53 12.20 4.32
C PHE A 142 16.22 12.83 3.09
N LYS A 143 17.35 13.52 3.30
CA LYS A 143 18.10 14.20 2.23
C LYS A 143 18.74 13.21 1.24
N LYS A 144 19.17 12.03 1.71
CA LYS A 144 19.93 11.08 0.89
C LYS A 144 19.04 10.06 0.15
N TYR A 145 17.92 9.65 0.73
CA TYR A 145 17.11 8.55 0.20
C TYR A 145 15.66 8.94 -0.07
N LEU A 146 14.94 9.55 0.88
CA LEU A 146 13.52 9.88 0.70
C LEU A 146 13.31 10.95 -0.37
N LEU A 147 14.04 12.07 -0.30
CA LEU A 147 13.86 13.16 -1.25
C LEU A 147 14.39 12.82 -2.66
N PRO A 148 15.60 12.22 -2.82
CA PRO A 148 16.12 11.84 -4.13
C PRO A 148 15.48 10.57 -4.73
N ASN A 149 14.70 9.84 -3.93
CA ASN A 149 14.02 8.60 -4.32
C ASN A 149 14.98 7.46 -4.66
N HIS A 150 15.94 7.20 -3.76
CA HIS A 150 17.03 6.22 -3.94
C HIS A 150 16.89 5.03 -2.98
N PRO A 151 17.11 3.78 -3.46
CA PRO A 151 16.98 2.58 -2.63
C PRO A 151 18.12 2.48 -1.62
N CYS A 152 17.87 1.79 -0.51
CA CYS A 152 18.90 1.40 0.45
C CYS A 152 18.51 0.15 1.23
N MET A 153 19.50 -0.47 1.84
CA MET A 153 19.35 -1.60 2.75
C MET A 153 19.63 -1.15 4.18
N PHE A 154 18.92 -1.72 5.15
CA PHE A 154 19.17 -1.59 6.57
C PHE A 154 19.57 -2.94 7.14
N SER A 155 20.56 -2.93 8.02
CA SER A 155 21.01 -4.15 8.67
C SER A 155 19.96 -4.71 9.64
N ARG A 156 20.16 -5.98 10.02
CA ARG A 156 19.26 -6.68 10.96
C ARG A 156 19.10 -6.02 12.33
N ARG A 157 19.97 -5.10 12.70
CA ARG A 157 19.93 -4.37 13.98
C ARG A 157 18.62 -3.58 14.14
N PHE A 158 18.04 -3.10 13.04
CA PHE A 158 16.80 -2.31 13.07
C PHE A 158 15.54 -3.13 13.38
N THR A 159 15.63 -4.46 13.33
CA THR A 159 14.50 -5.37 13.62
C THR A 159 14.74 -6.27 14.82
N GLU A 160 15.92 -6.20 15.46
CA GLU A 160 16.36 -7.14 16.51
C GLU A 160 15.34 -7.27 17.65
N GLU A 161 14.72 -6.16 18.05
CA GLU A 161 13.76 -6.12 19.16
C GLU A 161 12.31 -6.45 18.77
N TRP A 162 12.03 -6.73 17.50
CA TRP A 162 10.68 -6.99 17.05
C TRP A 162 10.15 -8.32 17.59
N ARG A 163 8.89 -8.31 18.04
CA ARG A 163 8.24 -9.49 18.61
C ARG A 163 8.14 -10.63 17.59
N CYS A 164 7.91 -10.33 16.31
CA CYS A 164 7.90 -11.32 15.23
C CYS A 164 9.24 -12.06 15.08
N ARG A 165 10.39 -11.38 15.27
CA ARG A 165 11.72 -12.01 15.22
C ARG A 165 11.92 -13.06 16.31
N ARG A 166 11.25 -12.89 17.46
CA ARG A 166 11.30 -13.83 18.59
C ARG A 166 10.23 -14.91 18.57
N ARG A 167 9.06 -14.63 17.99
CA ARG A 167 7.88 -15.52 18.07
C ARG A 167 7.54 -16.27 16.79
N TRP A 168 7.97 -15.77 15.63
CA TRP A 168 7.64 -16.38 14.33
C TRP A 168 8.81 -17.17 13.75
N VAL A 169 9.95 -17.16 14.43
CA VAL A 169 11.20 -17.76 13.96
C VAL A 169 11.73 -18.70 15.03
N THR A 170 12.10 -19.90 14.63
CA THR A 170 12.74 -20.90 15.48
C THR A 170 14.21 -20.55 15.73
N GLU A 171 14.86 -21.23 16.68
CA GLU A 171 16.29 -21.03 16.98
C GLU A 171 17.21 -21.30 15.76
N ASP A 172 16.80 -22.19 14.85
CA ASP A 172 17.51 -22.48 13.60
C ASP A 172 17.15 -21.51 12.45
N GLY A 173 16.40 -20.45 12.72
CA GLY A 173 16.12 -19.38 11.76
C GLY A 173 14.99 -19.68 10.77
N ARG A 174 14.15 -20.68 11.04
CA ARG A 174 13.04 -21.10 10.16
C ARG A 174 11.69 -20.58 10.66
N PRO A 175 10.64 -20.57 9.82
CA PRO A 175 9.27 -20.30 10.28
C PRO A 175 8.85 -21.19 11.46
N ASP A 176 8.45 -20.58 12.56
CA ASP A 176 7.88 -21.28 13.71
C ASP A 176 6.39 -21.55 13.49
N PHE A 177 6.10 -22.64 12.78
CA PHE A 177 4.73 -23.03 12.49
C PHE A 177 3.89 -23.33 13.73
N GLN A 178 4.50 -23.74 14.85
CA GLN A 178 3.74 -24.07 16.05
C GLN A 178 3.23 -22.79 16.71
N ASN A 179 4.09 -21.80 16.91
CA ASN A 179 3.69 -20.51 17.48
C ASN A 179 2.73 -19.75 16.55
N LEU A 180 2.98 -19.77 15.24
CA LEU A 180 2.07 -19.13 14.27
C LEU A 180 0.66 -19.75 14.29
N LEU A 181 0.54 -21.07 14.43
CA LEU A 181 -0.76 -21.73 14.52
C LEU A 181 -1.48 -21.41 15.84
N GLN A 182 -0.77 -21.27 16.95
CA GLN A 182 -1.38 -20.88 18.22
C GLN A 182 -2.06 -19.51 18.14
N ASP A 183 -1.44 -18.59 17.40
CA ASP A 183 -1.89 -17.21 17.30
C ASP A 183 -2.96 -17.02 16.19
N PHE A 184 -2.97 -17.84 15.12
CA PHE A 184 -3.72 -17.52 13.89
C PHE A 184 -4.46 -18.70 13.19
N ASP A 185 -4.62 -19.89 13.78
CA ASP A 185 -5.08 -21.09 13.06
C ASP A 185 -6.38 -20.95 12.23
N GLU A 186 -7.44 -20.37 12.80
CA GLU A 186 -8.76 -20.22 12.19
C GLU A 186 -8.87 -18.95 11.32
N THR A 187 -7.82 -18.13 11.28
CA THR A 187 -7.81 -16.89 10.51
C THR A 187 -7.90 -17.19 9.02
N SER A 188 -8.82 -16.51 8.33
CA SER A 188 -8.91 -16.58 6.87
C SER A 188 -7.84 -15.68 6.23
N VAL A 189 -6.96 -16.28 5.43
CA VAL A 189 -5.80 -15.58 4.85
C VAL A 189 -5.78 -15.61 3.32
N PRO A 190 -5.30 -14.54 2.67
CA PRO A 190 -5.13 -14.49 1.21
C PRO A 190 -3.88 -15.26 0.78
N VAL A 191 -4.06 -16.23 -0.10
CA VAL A 191 -3.01 -17.11 -0.60
C VAL A 191 -2.99 -17.09 -2.13
N ALA A 192 -1.86 -16.70 -2.70
CA ALA A 192 -1.61 -16.67 -4.13
C ALA A 192 -1.00 -17.98 -4.63
N ASN A 193 -1.31 -18.37 -5.88
CA ASN A 193 -0.62 -19.48 -6.54
C ASN A 193 0.45 -18.95 -7.50
N CYS A 194 1.73 -19.15 -7.16
CA CYS A 194 2.87 -18.67 -7.94
C CYS A 194 3.09 -19.40 -9.28
N ASN A 195 2.48 -20.59 -9.46
CA ASN A 195 2.54 -21.34 -10.73
C ASN A 195 1.39 -21.01 -11.69
N ALA A 196 0.41 -20.22 -11.23
CA ALA A 196 -0.69 -19.78 -12.06
C ALA A 196 -0.52 -18.29 -12.42
N LYS A 197 -0.88 -17.96 -13.67
CA LYS A 197 -0.90 -16.59 -14.17
C LYS A 197 -2.34 -16.24 -14.53
N GLU A 198 -2.91 -15.27 -13.84
CA GLU A 198 -4.18 -14.64 -14.21
C GLU A 198 -3.88 -13.18 -14.58
N TYR A 199 -3.93 -12.86 -15.88
CA TYR A 199 -3.41 -11.61 -16.42
C TYR A 199 -1.90 -11.44 -16.14
N ASN A 200 -1.48 -10.39 -15.43
CA ASN A 200 -0.09 -10.22 -14.98
C ASN A 200 -0.01 -10.20 -13.45
N ALA A 201 -0.64 -11.18 -12.79
CA ALA A 201 -0.54 -11.41 -11.36
C ALA A 201 -0.76 -12.90 -11.03
N ASN A 202 -0.32 -13.30 -9.84
CA ASN A 202 -0.68 -14.59 -9.26
C ASN A 202 -2.14 -14.53 -8.78
N PRO A 203 -3.01 -15.48 -9.18
CA PRO A 203 -4.38 -15.54 -8.68
C PRO A 203 -4.39 -15.87 -7.19
N LYS A 204 -5.31 -15.23 -6.45
CA LYS A 204 -5.47 -15.40 -5.00
C LYS A 204 -6.76 -16.12 -4.67
N GLN A 205 -6.68 -16.97 -3.65
CA GLN A 205 -7.81 -17.56 -2.94
C GLN A 205 -7.71 -17.24 -1.46
N VAL A 206 -8.84 -17.32 -0.75
CA VAL A 206 -8.87 -17.22 0.71
C VAL A 206 -8.98 -18.63 1.28
N MET A 207 -8.17 -18.96 2.28
CA MET A 207 -8.24 -20.23 3.00
C MET A 207 -7.91 -20.05 4.48
N PRO A 208 -8.30 -20.99 5.36
CA PRO A 208 -7.85 -20.98 6.75
C PRO A 208 -6.33 -21.06 6.86
N PHE A 209 -5.74 -20.28 7.76
CA PHE A 209 -4.31 -20.23 7.96
C PHE A 209 -3.72 -21.61 8.29
N LYS A 210 -4.42 -22.40 9.11
CA LYS A 210 -4.03 -23.79 9.41
C LYS A 210 -3.90 -24.67 8.17
N GLU A 211 -4.77 -24.48 7.17
CA GLU A 211 -4.70 -25.23 5.92
C GLU A 211 -3.46 -24.82 5.11
N PHE A 212 -3.18 -23.51 5.06
CA PHE A 212 -1.97 -23.00 4.41
C PHE A 212 -0.69 -23.53 5.06
N ILE A 213 -0.60 -23.54 6.39
CA ILE A 213 0.56 -24.08 7.11
C ILE A 213 0.69 -25.59 6.91
N HIS A 214 -0.42 -26.33 6.88
CA HIS A 214 -0.39 -27.77 6.57
C HIS A 214 0.16 -28.02 5.16
N TYR A 215 -0.34 -27.30 4.17
CA TYR A 215 0.18 -27.32 2.81
C TYR A 215 1.68 -27.00 2.78
N TRP A 216 2.13 -25.98 3.51
CA TRP A 216 3.54 -25.56 3.51
C TRP A 216 4.44 -26.66 4.08
N LYS A 217 4.04 -27.30 5.18
CA LYS A 217 4.76 -28.44 5.76
C LYS A 217 4.86 -29.61 4.77
N GLU A 218 3.77 -29.96 4.10
CA GLU A 218 3.76 -31.02 3.07
C GLU A 218 4.64 -30.64 1.86
N PHE A 219 4.59 -29.38 1.43
CA PHE A 219 5.41 -28.88 0.32
C PHE A 219 6.91 -29.07 0.59
N ILE A 220 7.35 -28.75 1.81
CA ILE A 220 8.75 -28.96 2.24
C ILE A 220 9.09 -30.45 2.26
N GLN A 221 8.23 -31.29 2.85
CA GLN A 221 8.45 -32.74 2.95
C GLN A 221 8.55 -33.41 1.57
N ASN A 222 7.83 -32.90 0.59
CA ASN A 222 7.82 -33.38 -0.80
C ASN A 222 8.92 -32.75 -1.67
N GLY A 223 10.00 -32.22 -1.06
CA GLY A 223 11.13 -31.66 -1.80
C GLY A 223 10.81 -30.34 -2.50
N HIS A 224 9.95 -29.51 -1.90
CA HIS A 224 9.50 -28.22 -2.43
C HIS A 224 8.67 -28.35 -3.71
N SER A 225 7.72 -29.30 -3.70
CA SER A 225 6.82 -29.56 -4.81
C SER A 225 5.42 -29.91 -4.31
N SER A 226 4.40 -29.51 -5.06
CA SER A 226 3.00 -29.88 -4.80
C SER A 226 2.19 -29.79 -6.10
N PRO A 227 1.21 -30.69 -6.31
CA PRO A 227 0.27 -30.57 -7.43
C PRO A 227 -0.60 -29.31 -7.35
N ARG A 228 -0.73 -28.68 -6.17
CA ARG A 228 -1.42 -27.40 -5.98
C ARG A 228 -0.60 -26.20 -6.50
N GLY A 229 0.64 -26.42 -6.92
CA GLY A 229 1.62 -25.37 -7.19
C GLY A 229 2.24 -24.81 -5.91
N CYS A 230 3.07 -23.78 -6.06
CA CYS A 230 3.72 -23.04 -4.99
C CYS A 230 2.77 -21.96 -4.48
N LEU A 231 2.14 -22.20 -3.34
CA LEU A 231 1.24 -21.25 -2.69
C LEU A 231 2.00 -20.26 -1.81
N TYR A 232 1.64 -18.98 -1.88
CA TYR A 232 2.29 -17.87 -1.19
C TYR A 232 1.24 -17.00 -0.48
N LEU A 233 1.24 -16.98 0.85
CA LEU A 233 0.39 -16.07 1.61
C LEU A 233 0.89 -14.65 1.42
N LYS A 234 0.03 -13.81 0.84
CA LYS A 234 0.44 -12.48 0.40
C LYS A 234 -0.68 -11.45 0.51
N ASP A 235 -0.30 -10.24 0.93
CA ASP A 235 -1.22 -9.13 1.20
C ASP A 235 -2.16 -9.41 2.39
N TRP A 236 -1.64 -10.05 3.45
CA TRP A 236 -2.42 -10.28 4.67
C TRP A 236 -2.32 -9.07 5.61
N HIS A 237 -3.48 -8.45 5.85
CA HIS A 237 -3.69 -7.25 6.67
C HIS A 237 -3.66 -7.55 8.19
N MET A 238 -2.62 -8.26 8.65
CA MET A 238 -2.56 -8.75 10.02
C MET A 238 -2.50 -7.61 11.05
N ALA A 239 -1.82 -6.51 10.74
CA ALA A 239 -1.72 -5.36 11.65
C ALA A 239 -3.10 -4.72 11.93
N ARG A 240 -3.98 -4.66 10.93
CA ARG A 240 -5.37 -4.21 11.08
C ARG A 240 -6.23 -5.24 11.79
N ASP A 241 -6.10 -6.52 11.42
CA ASP A 241 -6.97 -7.58 11.94
C ASP A 241 -6.61 -7.99 13.39
N PHE A 242 -5.35 -7.80 13.80
CA PHE A 242 -4.78 -8.22 15.09
C PHE A 242 -3.84 -7.15 15.72
N PRO A 243 -4.30 -5.91 15.93
CA PRO A 243 -3.45 -4.80 16.38
C PRO A 243 -2.80 -5.03 17.76
N GLU A 244 -3.43 -5.82 18.63
CA GLU A 244 -2.94 -6.21 19.95
C GLU A 244 -1.67 -7.08 19.92
N HIS A 245 -1.40 -7.75 18.80
CA HIS A 245 -0.19 -8.57 18.69
C HIS A 245 1.09 -7.73 18.66
N ARG A 246 1.03 -6.47 18.19
CA ARG A 246 2.17 -5.52 18.17
C ARG A 246 3.48 -6.19 17.72
N VAL A 247 3.42 -6.82 16.56
CA VAL A 247 4.47 -7.73 16.07
C VAL A 247 5.78 -7.05 15.68
N TYR A 248 5.73 -5.76 15.39
CA TYR A 248 6.88 -4.90 15.09
C TYR A 248 6.56 -3.46 15.47
N SER A 249 7.58 -2.61 15.44
CA SER A 249 7.45 -1.16 15.50
C SER A 249 7.98 -0.55 14.19
N THR A 250 7.30 0.46 13.66
CA THR A 250 7.76 1.15 12.45
C THR A 250 9.04 1.95 12.76
N PRO A 251 10.15 1.70 12.04
CA PRO A 251 11.37 2.49 12.21
C PRO A 251 11.15 3.98 11.96
N LEU A 252 11.89 4.84 12.68
CA LEU A 252 11.82 6.31 12.60
C LEU A 252 11.79 6.84 11.15
N PHE A 253 12.60 6.23 10.29
CA PHE A 253 12.76 6.60 8.88
C PHE A 253 11.48 6.51 8.04
N PHE A 254 10.52 5.72 8.51
CA PHE A 254 9.29 5.40 7.80
C PHE A 254 8.03 5.90 8.54
N LEU A 255 8.18 6.75 9.57
CA LEU A 255 7.05 7.25 10.37
C LEU A 255 6.18 8.28 9.67
N SER A 256 6.71 8.97 8.65
CA SER A 256 5.91 9.88 7.82
C SER A 256 5.09 9.05 6.83
N ASP A 257 4.02 8.45 7.31
CA ASP A 257 3.19 7.47 6.60
C ASP A 257 1.76 8.00 6.45
N TRP A 258 1.56 8.89 5.48
CA TRP A 258 0.28 9.53 5.25
C TRP A 258 -0.78 8.53 4.78
N LEU A 259 -0.36 7.46 4.10
CA LEU A 259 -1.25 6.46 3.54
C LEU A 259 -1.94 5.69 4.66
N ASN A 260 -1.17 5.11 5.58
CA ASN A 260 -1.75 4.40 6.71
C ASN A 260 -2.40 5.35 7.71
N GLU A 261 -1.93 6.59 7.86
CA GLU A 261 -2.63 7.62 8.64
C GLU A 261 -4.07 7.87 8.15
N TYR A 262 -4.27 7.90 6.83
CA TYR A 262 -5.60 8.05 6.24
C TYR A 262 -6.47 6.83 6.48
N TRP A 263 -5.97 5.63 6.21
CA TRP A 263 -6.78 4.43 6.32
C TRP A 263 -7.05 4.01 7.78
N ASP A 264 -6.12 4.27 8.69
CA ASP A 264 -6.33 4.12 10.14
C ASP A 264 -7.40 5.10 10.64
N THR A 265 -7.43 6.34 10.14
CA THR A 265 -8.47 7.32 10.49
C THR A 265 -9.85 6.89 10.01
N LEU A 266 -9.93 6.20 8.86
CA LEU A 266 -11.20 5.69 8.33
C LEU A 266 -11.61 4.35 8.93
N GLU A 267 -10.67 3.61 9.54
CA GLU A 267 -10.86 2.25 10.07
C GLU A 267 -11.37 1.24 9.03
N VAL A 268 -11.02 1.45 7.74
CA VAL A 268 -11.50 0.61 6.63
C VAL A 268 -10.43 -0.34 6.10
N ASP A 269 -9.17 0.10 6.02
CA ASP A 269 -8.12 -0.67 5.36
C ASP A 269 -6.74 -0.35 5.95
N ASP A 270 -5.70 -1.02 5.46
CA ASP A 270 -4.33 -0.61 5.66
C ASP A 270 -3.40 -1.11 4.54
N TYR A 271 -2.20 -0.57 4.52
CA TYR A 271 -1.14 -0.89 3.55
C TYR A 271 0.06 -1.50 4.26
N ARG A 272 -0.23 -2.34 5.27
CA ARG A 272 0.73 -3.07 6.10
C ARG A 272 0.45 -4.56 5.94
N PHE A 273 1.37 -5.26 5.31
CA PHE A 273 1.17 -6.62 4.85
C PHE A 273 2.16 -7.58 5.49
N VAL A 274 1.64 -8.74 5.90
CA VAL A 274 2.45 -9.92 6.14
C VAL A 274 2.49 -10.76 4.87
N TYR A 275 3.69 -11.17 4.51
CA TYR A 275 3.95 -12.14 3.45
C TYR A 275 4.64 -13.35 4.04
N MET A 276 4.19 -14.55 3.69
CA MET A 276 4.88 -15.76 4.09
C MET A 276 4.66 -16.90 3.10
N GLY A 277 5.72 -17.66 2.82
CA GLY A 277 5.58 -18.81 1.95
C GLY A 277 6.88 -19.55 1.70
N PRO A 278 6.76 -20.70 1.04
CA PRO A 278 7.88 -21.60 0.86
C PRO A 278 8.93 -21.05 -0.07
N LYS A 279 10.14 -21.63 0.01
CA LYS A 279 11.15 -21.47 -1.03
C LYS A 279 10.55 -21.66 -2.42
N GLY A 280 10.90 -20.77 -3.34
CA GLY A 280 10.39 -20.75 -4.72
C GLY A 280 9.11 -19.92 -4.91
N SER A 281 8.47 -19.47 -3.83
CA SER A 281 7.43 -18.44 -3.94
C SER A 281 8.02 -17.12 -4.43
N TRP A 282 7.24 -16.36 -5.19
CA TRP A 282 7.73 -15.16 -5.85
C TRP A 282 6.59 -14.18 -6.20
N THR A 283 6.96 -12.92 -6.40
CA THR A 283 6.07 -11.85 -6.83
C THR A 283 6.50 -11.34 -8.21
N PRO A 284 5.58 -11.33 -9.21
CA PRO A 284 5.80 -10.81 -10.57
C PRO A 284 6.30 -9.37 -10.63
N PHE A 285 6.83 -8.98 -11.78
CA PHE A 285 7.31 -7.62 -12.02
C PHE A 285 6.19 -6.58 -11.87
N HIS A 286 6.39 -5.62 -10.97
CA HIS A 286 5.41 -4.58 -10.66
C HIS A 286 6.09 -3.38 -10.01
N ALA A 287 5.37 -2.25 -9.94
CA ALA A 287 5.67 -1.20 -8.98
C ALA A 287 4.54 -1.13 -7.96
N ASP A 288 4.86 -0.58 -6.80
CA ASP A 288 3.91 -0.45 -5.70
C ASP A 288 2.72 0.45 -6.04
N VAL A 289 1.58 0.12 -5.41
CA VAL A 289 0.31 0.84 -5.49
C VAL A 289 0.50 2.34 -5.25
N PHE A 290 -0.25 3.17 -5.98
CA PHE A 290 -0.14 4.64 -5.93
C PHE A 290 1.25 5.22 -6.25
N ARG A 291 2.19 4.41 -6.75
CA ARG A 291 3.62 4.76 -6.77
C ARG A 291 4.08 5.15 -5.35
N SER A 292 3.61 4.42 -4.34
CA SER A 292 4.03 4.64 -2.96
C SER A 292 5.53 4.32 -2.80
N TYR A 293 6.08 4.73 -1.66
CA TYR A 293 7.25 4.05 -1.12
C TYR A 293 6.84 2.70 -0.57
N SER A 294 7.82 1.80 -0.47
CA SER A 294 7.66 0.53 0.20
C SER A 294 8.91 0.15 0.98
N TRP A 295 8.73 -0.57 2.08
CA TRP A 295 9.81 -1.17 2.83
C TRP A 295 9.42 -2.60 3.15
N SER A 296 10.39 -3.50 3.08
CA SER A 296 10.19 -4.92 3.36
C SER A 296 11.24 -5.36 4.37
N ALA A 297 10.82 -5.77 5.56
CA ALA A 297 11.66 -6.41 6.55
C ALA A 297 11.55 -7.92 6.42
N ASN A 298 12.65 -8.60 6.12
CA ASN A 298 12.66 -10.03 5.94
C ASN A 298 12.85 -10.72 7.30
N ILE A 299 11.79 -11.22 7.92
CA ILE A 299 11.84 -11.75 9.29
C ILE A 299 12.62 -13.07 9.35
N CYS A 300 12.49 -13.94 8.36
CA CYS A 300 13.31 -15.15 8.20
C CYS A 300 13.43 -15.57 6.74
N GLY A 301 14.35 -16.48 6.45
CA GLY A 301 14.71 -16.91 5.09
C GLY A 301 15.47 -15.83 4.32
N ARG A 302 15.45 -15.91 2.98
CA ARG A 302 16.25 -15.07 2.08
C ARG A 302 15.46 -14.67 0.85
N LYS A 303 15.58 -13.41 0.44
CA LYS A 303 14.92 -12.90 -0.77
C LYS A 303 15.92 -12.42 -1.80
N LYS A 304 15.64 -12.69 -3.07
CA LYS A 304 16.29 -12.06 -4.22
C LYS A 304 15.37 -11.02 -4.82
N TRP A 305 15.86 -9.80 -4.92
CA TRP A 305 15.16 -8.68 -5.54
C TRP A 305 15.85 -8.30 -6.85
N LEU A 306 15.04 -8.01 -7.87
CA LEU A 306 15.47 -7.39 -9.12
C LEU A 306 14.79 -6.03 -9.20
N LEU A 307 15.54 -4.94 -8.98
CA LEU A 307 15.01 -3.57 -8.97
C LEU A 307 15.45 -2.82 -10.21
N TYR A 308 14.48 -2.28 -10.95
CA TYR A 308 14.71 -1.40 -12.09
C TYR A 308 14.48 0.06 -11.69
N PRO A 309 15.43 0.95 -12.00
CA PRO A 309 15.23 2.37 -11.81
C PRO A 309 14.03 2.89 -12.62
N PRO A 310 13.28 3.90 -12.12
CA PRO A 310 12.15 4.47 -12.83
C PRO A 310 12.51 4.92 -14.26
N GLY A 311 11.63 4.59 -15.21
CA GLY A 311 11.80 4.81 -16.64
C GLY A 311 12.39 3.61 -17.39
N GLN A 312 13.07 2.68 -16.69
CA GLN A 312 13.60 1.48 -17.35
C GLN A 312 12.50 0.47 -17.73
N GLU A 313 11.38 0.49 -17.02
CA GLU A 313 10.23 -0.35 -17.33
C GLU A 313 9.64 -0.08 -18.72
N ASP A 314 9.81 1.13 -19.27
CA ASP A 314 9.22 1.49 -20.56
C ASP A 314 9.92 0.77 -21.72
N PHE A 315 11.22 0.54 -21.60
CA PHE A 315 11.99 -0.30 -22.53
C PHE A 315 11.60 -1.78 -22.44
N LEU A 316 11.09 -2.21 -21.29
CA LEU A 316 10.68 -3.60 -21.06
C LEU A 316 9.25 -3.88 -21.55
N ARG A 317 8.53 -2.89 -22.08
CA ARG A 317 7.17 -3.12 -22.59
C ARG A 317 7.17 -3.99 -23.85
N ASP A 318 6.17 -4.84 -23.95
CA ASP A 318 5.90 -5.58 -25.18
C ASP A 318 5.37 -4.65 -26.29
N ALA A 319 5.24 -5.17 -27.51
CA ALA A 319 4.71 -4.47 -28.68
C ALA A 319 3.24 -4.01 -28.50
N HIS A 320 2.56 -4.41 -27.44
CA HIS A 320 1.22 -4.02 -27.05
C HIS A 320 1.20 -3.02 -25.88
N GLY A 321 2.37 -2.61 -25.36
CA GLY A 321 2.52 -1.68 -24.26
C GLY A 321 2.45 -2.31 -22.86
N ASN A 322 2.37 -3.64 -22.74
CA ASN A 322 2.28 -4.32 -21.46
C ASN A 322 3.67 -4.58 -20.87
N LEU A 323 3.77 -4.47 -19.55
CA LEU A 323 4.97 -4.89 -18.83
C LEU A 323 5.07 -6.42 -18.79
N PRO A 324 6.28 -6.98 -18.75
CA PRO A 324 6.50 -8.41 -18.67
C PRO A 324 5.99 -8.93 -17.33
N TYR A 325 5.53 -10.18 -17.32
CA TYR A 325 5.13 -10.84 -16.07
C TYR A 325 6.35 -11.30 -15.27
N ASP A 326 7.37 -11.81 -15.98
CA ASP A 326 8.64 -12.26 -15.43
C ASP A 326 9.78 -11.58 -16.19
N VAL A 327 10.54 -10.71 -15.54
CA VAL A 327 11.68 -10.00 -16.16
C VAL A 327 12.90 -10.89 -16.45
N THR A 328 12.85 -12.15 -16.05
CA THR A 328 13.89 -13.14 -16.35
C THR A 328 13.50 -14.09 -17.47
N CYS A 329 12.29 -13.94 -18.03
CA CYS A 329 11.80 -14.85 -19.06
C CYS A 329 12.61 -14.74 -20.36
N GLY A 330 12.67 -15.85 -21.10
CA GLY A 330 13.35 -15.88 -22.40
C GLY A 330 12.66 -15.03 -23.47
N GLU A 331 11.37 -14.72 -23.31
CA GLU A 331 10.58 -13.94 -24.28
C GLU A 331 11.10 -12.51 -24.43
N LEU A 332 11.76 -11.94 -23.42
CA LEU A 332 12.40 -10.62 -23.50
C LEU A 332 13.49 -10.54 -24.59
N LYS A 333 13.98 -11.68 -25.09
CA LYS A 333 14.94 -11.73 -26.19
C LYS A 333 14.29 -11.70 -27.58
N ASP A 334 12.97 -11.88 -27.64
CA ASP A 334 12.21 -11.77 -28.89
C ASP A 334 12.02 -10.29 -29.23
N ARG A 335 12.81 -9.77 -30.16
CA ARG A 335 12.73 -8.38 -30.62
C ARG A 335 11.42 -8.02 -31.33
N GLY A 336 10.65 -9.02 -31.79
CA GLY A 336 9.31 -8.79 -32.33
C GLY A 336 8.30 -8.51 -31.23
N LEU A 337 8.44 -9.19 -30.09
CA LEU A 337 7.55 -9.01 -28.94
C LEU A 337 8.02 -7.89 -28.01
N PHE A 338 9.32 -7.76 -27.74
CA PHE A 338 9.94 -6.77 -26.88
C PHE A 338 11.01 -5.97 -27.65
N PRO A 339 10.61 -5.01 -28.50
CA PRO A 339 11.51 -4.35 -29.43
C PRO A 339 12.62 -3.53 -28.77
N HIS A 340 12.38 -3.04 -27.54
CA HIS A 340 13.27 -2.13 -26.82
C HIS A 340 13.96 -2.79 -25.62
N ALA A 341 13.78 -4.09 -25.36
CA ALA A 341 14.27 -4.72 -24.13
C ALA A 341 15.79 -4.66 -23.96
N GLU A 342 16.55 -4.64 -25.06
CA GLU A 342 18.02 -4.50 -25.02
C GLU A 342 18.50 -3.09 -24.63
N GLU A 343 17.62 -2.09 -24.68
CA GLU A 343 17.91 -0.71 -24.27
C GLU A 343 17.78 -0.53 -22.75
N ALA A 344 17.06 -1.42 -22.07
CA ALA A 344 16.94 -1.41 -20.62
C ALA A 344 18.30 -1.75 -19.96
N CYS A 345 18.64 -1.04 -18.89
CA CYS A 345 19.77 -1.41 -18.07
C CYS A 345 19.53 -2.74 -17.34
N GLN A 346 20.59 -3.34 -16.81
CA GLN A 346 20.45 -4.48 -15.90
C GLN A 346 19.78 -4.04 -14.60
N PRO A 347 18.98 -4.92 -13.95
CA PRO A 347 18.40 -4.60 -12.65
C PRO A 347 19.48 -4.54 -11.58
N LEU A 348 19.22 -3.76 -10.54
CA LEU A 348 19.90 -3.93 -9.27
C LEU A 348 19.46 -5.26 -8.67
N GLU A 349 20.39 -6.21 -8.62
CA GLU A 349 20.17 -7.51 -7.96
C GLU A 349 20.59 -7.43 -6.50
N ILE A 350 19.64 -7.65 -5.59
CA ILE A 350 19.87 -7.55 -4.14
C ILE A 350 19.46 -8.87 -3.49
N ILE A 351 20.36 -9.42 -2.68
CA ILE A 351 20.02 -10.51 -1.76
C ILE A 351 19.75 -9.89 -0.40
N GLN A 352 18.52 -10.05 0.07
CA GLN A 352 18.09 -9.62 1.39
C GLN A 352 18.12 -10.82 2.34
N GLU A 353 18.94 -10.70 3.38
CA GLU A 353 19.12 -11.72 4.41
C GLU A 353 18.11 -11.56 5.55
N ALA A 354 18.08 -12.52 6.47
CA ALA A 354 17.17 -12.50 7.61
C ALA A 354 17.45 -11.33 8.58
N GLY A 355 16.40 -10.61 8.92
CA GLY A 355 16.36 -9.42 9.77
C GLY A 355 16.53 -8.09 9.03
N GLU A 356 17.03 -8.11 7.79
CA GLU A 356 17.31 -6.88 7.04
C GLU A 356 16.04 -6.21 6.52
N ILE A 357 16.12 -4.89 6.30
CA ILE A 357 15.03 -4.11 5.68
C ILE A 357 15.53 -3.55 4.35
N ILE A 358 14.76 -3.70 3.28
CA ILE A 358 14.97 -2.97 2.03
C ILE A 358 14.01 -1.79 1.97
N PHE A 359 14.51 -0.61 1.60
CA PHE A 359 13.70 0.53 1.18
C PHE A 359 13.57 0.53 -0.35
N VAL A 360 12.34 0.40 -0.83
CA VAL A 360 11.96 0.46 -2.25
C VAL A 360 11.34 1.82 -2.52
N PRO A 361 12.00 2.68 -3.31
CA PRO A 361 11.48 4.01 -3.58
C PRO A 361 10.34 4.00 -4.62
N SER A 362 9.69 5.15 -4.77
CA SER A 362 8.52 5.32 -5.62
C SER A 362 8.85 5.10 -7.08
N GLY A 363 8.02 4.29 -7.75
CA GLY A 363 8.16 4.01 -9.19
C GLY A 363 9.24 3.01 -9.54
N TRP A 364 9.99 2.48 -8.58
CA TRP A 364 10.97 1.41 -8.82
C TRP A 364 10.24 0.09 -9.08
N HIS A 365 10.20 -0.32 -10.34
CA HIS A 365 9.61 -1.60 -10.71
C HIS A 365 10.52 -2.73 -10.26
N HIS A 366 9.95 -3.78 -9.69
CA HIS A 366 10.71 -4.84 -9.09
C HIS A 366 10.02 -6.20 -9.16
N GLN A 367 10.85 -7.24 -9.07
CA GLN A 367 10.46 -8.64 -9.00
C GLN A 367 11.19 -9.31 -7.84
N VAL A 368 10.50 -10.20 -7.11
CA VAL A 368 11.01 -10.74 -5.84
C VAL A 368 10.85 -12.24 -5.80
N TYR A 369 11.91 -12.95 -5.42
CA TYR A 369 11.91 -14.40 -5.21
C TYR A 369 12.29 -14.73 -3.78
N ASN A 370 11.55 -15.63 -3.14
CA ASN A 370 11.94 -16.23 -1.87
C ASN A 370 12.86 -17.42 -2.16
N LEU A 371 14.15 -17.27 -1.82
CA LEU A 371 15.18 -18.29 -2.03
C LEU A 371 15.13 -19.40 -0.97
N GLU A 372 14.48 -19.12 0.15
CA GLU A 372 14.25 -20.01 1.29
C GLU A 372 12.80 -19.85 1.80
N ASP A 373 12.40 -20.67 2.77
CA ASP A 373 11.13 -20.49 3.48
C ASP A 373 11.15 -19.15 4.22
N THR A 374 10.22 -18.26 3.87
CA THR A 374 10.34 -16.84 4.22
C THR A 374 9.08 -16.30 4.86
N ILE A 375 9.27 -15.44 5.86
CA ILE A 375 8.27 -14.54 6.41
C ILE A 375 8.80 -13.12 6.29
N SER A 376 8.00 -12.17 5.80
CA SER A 376 8.35 -10.76 5.78
C SER A 376 7.19 -9.86 6.16
N ILE A 377 7.54 -8.65 6.58
CA ILE A 377 6.63 -7.56 6.88
C ILE A 377 6.90 -6.46 5.87
N ASN A 378 5.85 -5.97 5.24
CA ASN A 378 5.94 -4.97 4.20
C ASN A 378 4.98 -3.83 4.47
N HIS A 379 5.43 -2.61 4.21
CA HIS A 379 4.62 -1.40 4.32
C HIS A 379 4.70 -0.62 3.04
N ASN A 380 3.55 -0.18 2.56
CA ASN A 380 3.47 0.84 1.54
C ASN A 380 3.08 2.17 2.21
N TRP A 381 3.78 3.25 1.87
CA TRP A 381 3.47 4.57 2.43
C TRP A 381 3.73 5.72 1.47
N LEU A 382 3.10 6.85 1.77
CA LEU A 382 3.25 8.11 1.05
C LEU A 382 3.65 9.22 2.03
N ASN A 383 4.35 10.22 1.50
CA ASN A 383 4.61 11.46 2.21
C ASN A 383 4.86 12.63 1.25
N GLY A 384 5.27 13.78 1.78
CA GLY A 384 5.53 14.98 0.98
C GLY A 384 6.59 14.79 -0.12
N CYS A 385 7.45 13.77 -0.05
CA CYS A 385 8.50 13.50 -1.02
C CYS A 385 8.01 12.77 -2.29
N ASN A 386 6.86 12.10 -2.27
CA ASN A 386 6.36 11.31 -3.41
C ASN A 386 4.89 11.60 -3.77
N LEU A 387 4.26 12.56 -3.09
CA LEU A 387 2.89 12.98 -3.37
C LEU A 387 2.67 13.45 -4.81
N ASP A 388 3.68 14.10 -5.41
CA ASP A 388 3.67 14.55 -6.81
C ASP A 388 3.63 13.37 -7.79
N LEU A 389 4.32 12.27 -7.47
CA LEU A 389 4.30 11.06 -8.29
C LEU A 389 2.97 10.34 -8.19
N MET A 390 2.37 10.28 -6.98
CA MET A 390 1.02 9.78 -6.82
C MET A 390 0.04 10.61 -7.65
N TRP A 391 0.11 11.94 -7.59
CA TRP A 391 -0.76 12.82 -8.37
C TRP A 391 -0.60 12.61 -9.88
N THR A 392 0.63 12.45 -10.37
CA THR A 392 0.93 12.14 -11.78
C THR A 392 0.37 10.77 -12.18
N PHE A 393 0.49 9.77 -11.30
CA PHE A 393 -0.09 8.45 -11.49
C PHE A 393 -1.62 8.51 -11.60
N LEU A 394 -2.29 9.21 -10.69
CA LEU A 394 -3.75 9.34 -10.71
C LEU A 394 -4.25 10.03 -11.99
N GLN A 395 -3.56 11.06 -12.48
CA GLN A 395 -3.88 11.68 -13.77
C GLN A 395 -3.71 10.71 -14.94
N SER A 396 -2.66 9.89 -14.92
CA SER A 396 -2.42 8.89 -15.96
C SER A 396 -3.47 7.77 -15.94
N GLU A 397 -3.92 7.37 -14.75
CA GLU A 397 -4.99 6.39 -14.59
C GLU A 397 -6.33 6.93 -15.09
N LEU A 398 -6.67 8.19 -14.75
CA LEU A 398 -7.88 8.81 -15.26
C LEU A 398 -7.84 8.94 -16.78
N LEU A 399 -6.73 9.41 -17.34
CA LEU A 399 -6.56 9.51 -18.80
C LEU A 399 -6.71 8.14 -19.48
N SER A 400 -6.19 7.08 -18.85
CA SER A 400 -6.33 5.71 -19.37
C SER A 400 -7.78 5.27 -19.33
N VAL A 401 -8.52 5.54 -18.24
CA VAL A 401 -9.96 5.28 -18.17
C VAL A 401 -10.70 6.02 -19.28
N GLN A 402 -10.44 7.31 -19.43
CA GLN A 402 -11.06 8.18 -20.42
C GLN A 402 -10.84 7.64 -21.84
N LYS A 403 -9.62 7.21 -22.18
CA LYS A 403 -9.31 6.60 -23.49
C LYS A 403 -10.08 5.30 -23.72
N GLU A 404 -10.18 4.45 -22.69
CA GLU A 404 -10.87 3.15 -22.80
C GLU A 404 -12.38 3.28 -23.01
N ILE A 405 -13.00 4.35 -22.49
CA ILE A 405 -14.46 4.57 -22.61
C ILE A 405 -14.82 5.78 -23.49
N ASP A 406 -13.89 6.22 -24.33
CA ASP A 406 -14.02 7.44 -25.13
C ASP A 406 -15.18 7.37 -26.14
N GLU A 407 -15.48 6.17 -26.67
CA GLU A 407 -16.56 5.97 -27.63
C GLU A 407 -17.96 6.35 -27.09
N TRP A 408 -18.11 6.39 -25.77
CA TRP A 408 -19.36 6.78 -25.12
C TRP A 408 -19.38 8.23 -24.64
N ARG A 409 -18.33 9.03 -24.89
CA ARG A 409 -18.19 10.39 -24.38
C ARG A 409 -19.41 11.28 -24.65
N ASP A 410 -19.93 11.24 -25.88
CA ASP A 410 -21.02 12.11 -26.32
C ASP A 410 -22.42 11.51 -26.08
N THR A 411 -22.50 10.22 -25.74
CA THR A 411 -23.77 9.48 -25.60
C THR A 411 -24.11 9.15 -24.15
N MET A 412 -23.10 9.08 -23.28
CA MET A 412 -23.26 8.83 -21.85
C MET A 412 -23.38 10.17 -21.13
N GLU A 413 -24.57 10.46 -20.61
CA GLU A 413 -24.75 11.54 -19.65
C GLU A 413 -23.83 11.29 -18.44
N SER A 414 -23.21 12.34 -17.88
CA SER A 414 -22.26 12.23 -16.76
C SER A 414 -21.05 11.33 -17.02
N TRP A 415 -20.55 11.30 -18.27
CA TRP A 415 -19.38 10.49 -18.65
C TRP A 415 -18.17 10.70 -17.75
N HIS A 416 -17.88 11.95 -17.34
CA HIS A 416 -16.79 12.27 -16.43
C HIS A 416 -16.94 11.60 -15.05
N GLN A 417 -18.15 11.57 -14.49
CA GLN A 417 -18.43 10.87 -13.23
C GLN A 417 -18.21 9.36 -13.38
N HIS A 418 -18.61 8.78 -14.52
CA HIS A 418 -18.33 7.38 -14.81
C HIS A 418 -16.83 7.10 -14.92
N CYS A 419 -16.03 8.00 -15.50
CA CYS A 419 -14.58 7.89 -15.48
C CYS A 419 -14.03 7.82 -14.06
N GLN A 420 -14.51 8.66 -13.14
CA GLN A 420 -14.09 8.65 -11.73
C GLN A 420 -14.47 7.34 -11.03
N VAL A 421 -15.69 6.84 -11.24
CA VAL A 421 -16.14 5.55 -10.67
C VAL A 421 -15.27 4.39 -11.17
N ILE A 422 -14.98 4.35 -12.47
CA ILE A 422 -14.13 3.31 -13.06
C ILE A 422 -12.69 3.47 -12.58
N MET A 423 -12.18 4.70 -12.48
CA MET A 423 -10.87 4.99 -11.93
C MET A 423 -10.77 4.44 -10.51
N LYS A 424 -11.67 4.83 -9.60
CA LYS A 424 -11.71 4.34 -8.21
C LYS A 424 -11.73 2.82 -8.12
N ALA A 425 -12.52 2.14 -8.95
CA ALA A 425 -12.54 0.68 -8.99
C ALA A 425 -11.17 0.07 -9.37
N CYS A 426 -10.35 0.78 -10.14
CA CYS A 426 -9.08 0.31 -10.70
C CYS A 426 -7.87 0.73 -9.85
N SER A 427 -7.73 2.01 -9.54
CA SER A 427 -6.63 2.58 -8.75
C SER A 427 -6.87 2.43 -7.25
N GLY A 428 -8.13 2.32 -6.80
CA GLY A 428 -8.51 2.26 -5.40
C GLY A 428 -9.04 3.58 -4.83
N ILE A 429 -8.75 4.71 -5.48
CA ILE A 429 -9.28 6.04 -5.12
C ILE A 429 -9.62 6.85 -6.37
N ASP A 430 -10.57 7.76 -6.26
CA ASP A 430 -10.82 8.83 -7.24
C ASP A 430 -10.20 10.17 -6.81
N TYR A 431 -10.41 11.21 -7.62
CA TYR A 431 -9.92 12.55 -7.30
C TYR A 431 -10.57 13.17 -6.06
N ALA A 432 -11.83 12.82 -5.74
CA ALA A 432 -12.53 13.35 -4.57
C ALA A 432 -11.97 12.75 -3.27
N GLU A 433 -11.68 11.44 -3.29
CA GLU A 433 -11.00 10.76 -2.19
C GLU A 433 -9.55 11.22 -2.05
N PHE A 434 -8.84 11.48 -3.16
CA PHE A 434 -7.51 12.07 -3.11
C PHE A 434 -7.51 13.48 -2.48
N ALA A 435 -8.50 14.32 -2.82
CA ALA A 435 -8.68 15.61 -2.16
C ALA A 435 -8.98 15.48 -0.66
N SER A 436 -9.83 14.50 -0.28
CA SER A 436 -10.11 14.19 1.12
C SER A 436 -8.86 13.72 1.88
N PHE A 437 -8.02 12.92 1.23
CA PHE A 437 -6.73 12.48 1.74
C PHE A 437 -5.81 13.68 2.04
N LEU A 438 -5.66 14.61 1.10
CA LEU A 438 -4.86 15.83 1.30
C LEU A 438 -5.39 16.69 2.44
N LYS A 439 -6.71 16.83 2.55
CA LYS A 439 -7.35 17.56 3.65
C LYS A 439 -7.00 16.98 5.01
N MET A 440 -7.16 15.68 5.17
CA MET A 440 -6.86 14.98 6.42
C MET A 440 -5.39 15.18 6.83
N VAL A 441 -4.47 14.99 5.87
CA VAL A 441 -3.04 15.23 6.11
C VAL A 441 -2.80 16.66 6.58
N ALA A 442 -3.35 17.65 5.87
CA ALA A 442 -3.17 19.07 6.21
C ALA A 442 -3.72 19.42 7.59
N ASP A 443 -4.95 19.00 7.90
CA ASP A 443 -5.60 19.27 9.19
C ASP A 443 -4.75 18.73 10.35
N ASN A 444 -4.22 17.51 10.23
CA ASN A 444 -3.40 16.90 11.27
C ASN A 444 -2.08 17.65 11.48
N ARG A 445 -1.42 18.13 10.42
CA ARG A 445 -0.17 18.91 10.55
C ARG A 445 -0.44 20.31 11.11
N MET A 446 -1.51 20.98 10.68
CA MET A 446 -1.90 22.28 11.23
C MET A 446 -2.26 22.17 12.71
N ALA A 447 -3.01 21.15 13.11
CA ALA A 447 -3.34 20.88 14.52
C ALA A 447 -2.08 20.65 15.36
N PHE A 448 -1.15 19.85 14.85
CA PHE A 448 0.14 19.62 15.51
C PHE A 448 0.94 20.92 15.68
N LEU A 449 1.12 21.70 14.61
CA LEU A 449 1.85 22.97 14.67
C LEU A 449 1.21 23.98 15.63
N ASN A 450 -0.13 24.08 15.63
CA ASN A 450 -0.85 24.93 16.58
C ASN A 450 -0.61 24.49 18.03
N SER A 451 -0.58 23.19 18.29
CA SER A 451 -0.29 22.67 19.64
C SER A 451 1.16 22.90 20.09
N CYS A 452 2.12 22.96 19.17
CA CYS A 452 3.50 23.36 19.49
C CYS A 452 3.60 24.84 19.92
N CYS A 453 2.66 25.69 19.48
CA CYS A 453 2.62 27.11 19.83
C CYS A 453 1.86 27.40 21.12
N SER A 454 0.97 26.51 21.56
CA SER A 454 0.22 26.63 22.82
C SER A 454 0.97 25.96 23.98
N ALA A 455 1.24 26.69 25.07
CA ALA A 455 1.92 26.17 26.26
C ALA A 455 1.11 25.15 27.10
N GLU A 456 -0.03 24.68 26.60
CA GLU A 456 -0.90 23.70 27.25
C GLU A 456 -0.66 22.32 26.62
N PRO A 457 -0.35 21.27 27.42
CA PRO A 457 -0.21 19.92 26.90
C PRO A 457 -1.57 19.42 26.41
N ALA A 458 -1.77 19.41 25.09
CA ALA A 458 -2.94 18.79 24.50
C ALA A 458 -2.90 17.27 24.75
N GLU A 459 -3.95 16.74 25.39
CA GLU A 459 -4.17 15.30 25.51
C GLU A 459 -4.41 14.71 24.11
N TYR A 460 -3.35 14.21 23.47
CA TYR A 460 -3.48 13.50 22.21
C TYR A 460 -3.56 12.00 22.45
N SER A 461 -4.75 11.44 22.26
CA SER A 461 -4.99 9.99 22.30
C SER A 461 -4.92 9.34 20.91
N ARG A 462 -4.03 9.80 20.00
CA ARG A 462 -3.89 9.22 18.66
C ARG A 462 -2.43 8.94 18.28
N PRO A 463 -2.12 7.74 17.72
CA PRO A 463 -0.75 7.33 17.37
C PRO A 463 -0.08 8.24 16.33
N HIS A 464 -0.85 8.95 15.48
CA HIS A 464 -0.29 9.92 14.53
C HIS A 464 0.36 11.14 15.20
N SER A 465 -0.06 11.49 16.42
CA SER A 465 0.57 12.56 17.21
C SER A 465 1.99 12.16 17.64
N GLU A 466 2.23 10.88 17.94
CA GLU A 466 3.57 10.38 18.29
C GLU A 466 4.53 10.43 17.10
N ALA A 467 4.06 10.05 15.90
CA ALA A 467 4.85 10.14 14.68
C ALA A 467 5.25 11.59 14.35
N LEU A 468 4.30 12.52 14.40
CA LEU A 468 4.56 13.95 14.17
C LEU A 468 5.48 14.54 15.25
N ALA A 469 5.30 14.15 16.52
CA ALA A 469 6.19 14.54 17.61
C ALA A 469 7.62 14.03 17.40
N ALA A 470 7.79 12.78 16.93
CA ALA A 470 9.08 12.20 16.63
C ALA A 470 9.79 12.90 15.44
N LEU A 471 9.02 13.33 14.42
CA LEU A 471 9.55 13.97 13.22
C LEU A 471 9.77 15.48 13.39
N GLY A 472 8.99 16.13 14.25
CA GLY A 472 9.12 17.54 14.63
C GLY A 472 8.40 18.54 13.72
N PRO A 473 8.31 19.82 14.16
CA PRO A 473 7.54 20.88 13.49
C PRO A 473 8.07 21.23 12.09
N TYR A 474 9.38 21.13 11.86
CA TYR A 474 9.96 21.37 10.54
C TYR A 474 9.50 20.34 9.49
N HIS A 475 9.32 19.08 9.89
CA HIS A 475 8.75 18.07 9.01
C HIS A 475 7.27 18.37 8.71
N ALA A 476 6.49 18.72 9.73
CA ALA A 476 5.08 19.09 9.53
C ALA A 476 4.94 20.31 8.60
N ALA A 477 5.81 21.31 8.73
CA ALA A 477 5.85 22.46 7.83
C ALA A 477 6.25 22.09 6.39
N PHE A 478 7.19 21.17 6.21
CA PHE A 478 7.52 20.60 4.89
C PHE A 478 6.29 19.91 4.28
N ASP A 479 5.64 19.02 5.03
CA ASP A 479 4.44 18.30 4.58
C ASP A 479 3.35 19.26 4.10
N LEU A 480 3.05 20.31 4.88
CA LEU A 480 2.09 21.34 4.53
C LEU A 480 2.43 22.08 3.24
N GLN A 481 3.71 22.40 2.99
CA GLN A 481 4.13 23.01 1.73
C GLN A 481 3.87 22.08 0.54
N ARG A 482 4.11 20.78 0.71
CA ARG A 482 3.87 19.79 -0.34
C ARG A 482 2.38 19.61 -0.60
N VAL A 483 1.54 19.61 0.44
CA VAL A 483 0.08 19.59 0.28
C VAL A 483 -0.43 20.85 -0.42
N ALA A 484 0.02 22.04 -0.01
CA ALA A 484 -0.36 23.30 -0.64
C ALA A 484 -0.06 23.31 -2.15
N HIS A 485 1.14 22.85 -2.52
CA HIS A 485 1.53 22.76 -3.93
C HIS A 485 0.61 21.82 -4.73
N ILE A 486 0.28 20.65 -4.20
CA ILE A 486 -0.61 19.71 -4.90
C ILE A 486 -2.06 20.21 -4.95
N ILE A 487 -2.53 20.93 -3.93
CA ILE A 487 -3.84 21.61 -3.99
C ILE A 487 -3.86 22.67 -5.10
N GLU A 488 -2.80 23.45 -5.27
CA GLU A 488 -2.68 24.40 -6.39
C GLU A 488 -2.72 23.67 -7.75
N CYS A 489 -2.04 22.54 -7.87
CA CYS A 489 -2.11 21.70 -9.08
C CYS A 489 -3.52 21.13 -9.32
N LEU A 490 -4.21 20.67 -8.28
CA LEU A 490 -5.58 20.19 -8.34
C LEU A 490 -6.54 21.28 -8.81
N LEU A 491 -6.43 22.49 -8.25
CA LEU A 491 -7.22 23.65 -8.64
C LEU A 491 -6.97 24.06 -10.10
N CYS A 492 -5.77 23.81 -10.63
CA CYS A 492 -5.48 24.04 -12.04
C CYS A 492 -6.01 22.94 -12.98
N ASN A 493 -6.29 21.73 -12.48
CA ASN A 493 -6.65 20.56 -13.28
C ASN A 493 -8.12 20.59 -13.75
N ASP A 494 -8.34 20.46 -15.06
CA ASP A 494 -9.69 20.59 -15.64
C ASP A 494 -10.63 19.42 -15.31
N ASP A 495 -10.10 18.21 -15.14
CA ASP A 495 -10.93 17.07 -14.73
C ASP A 495 -11.38 17.21 -13.27
N PHE A 496 -10.54 17.78 -12.41
CA PHE A 496 -10.91 18.09 -11.03
C PHE A 496 -11.97 19.20 -10.96
N LYS A 497 -11.84 20.27 -11.76
CA LYS A 497 -12.85 21.35 -11.82
C LYS A 497 -14.24 20.87 -12.24
N ARG A 498 -14.31 19.78 -13.02
CA ARG A 498 -15.57 19.16 -13.48
C ARG A 498 -16.25 18.29 -12.42
N LEU A 499 -15.59 18.01 -11.30
CA LEU A 499 -16.23 17.30 -10.19
C LEU A 499 -17.35 18.15 -9.59
N ASP A 500 -18.34 17.48 -9.03
CA ASP A 500 -19.36 18.14 -8.23
C ASP A 500 -18.75 18.57 -6.89
N HIS A 501 -18.38 19.85 -6.80
CA HIS A 501 -17.79 20.43 -5.59
C HIS A 501 -18.74 20.41 -4.39
N SER A 502 -20.05 20.26 -4.59
CA SER A 502 -20.99 20.12 -3.48
C SER A 502 -20.88 18.76 -2.77
N ALA A 503 -20.34 17.76 -3.46
CA ALA A 503 -20.05 16.44 -2.91
C ALA A 503 -18.65 16.35 -2.28
N LEU A 504 -17.80 17.36 -2.46
CA LEU A 504 -16.48 17.40 -1.83
C LEU A 504 -16.61 17.87 -0.38
N SER A 505 -16.06 17.09 0.54
CA SER A 505 -15.89 17.50 1.95
C SER A 505 -14.87 18.65 2.13
N LEU A 506 -14.12 18.94 1.06
CA LEU A 506 -13.04 19.92 1.01
C LEU A 506 -13.49 21.19 0.29
N GLN A 507 -13.11 22.35 0.84
CA GLN A 507 -13.05 23.64 0.14
C GLN A 507 -11.58 23.95 -0.17
N PRO A 508 -11.06 23.62 -1.36
CA PRO A 508 -9.61 23.57 -1.60
C PRO A 508 -8.93 24.94 -1.47
N GLU A 509 -9.58 26.02 -1.90
CA GLU A 509 -9.07 27.39 -1.78
C GLU A 509 -8.98 27.83 -0.32
N THR A 510 -9.99 27.51 0.49
CA THR A 510 -9.99 27.80 1.93
C THR A 510 -8.88 27.02 2.64
N LEU A 511 -8.74 25.73 2.33
CA LEU A 511 -7.67 24.91 2.90
C LEU A 511 -6.29 25.45 2.50
N LEU A 512 -6.10 25.82 1.23
CA LEU A 512 -4.85 26.40 0.76
C LEU A 512 -4.48 27.68 1.53
N GLN A 513 -5.46 28.54 1.80
CA GLN A 513 -5.23 29.73 2.61
C GLN A 513 -4.87 29.39 4.06
N GLN A 514 -5.60 28.47 4.70
CA GLN A 514 -5.31 28.00 6.06
C GLN A 514 -3.90 27.41 6.19
N ILE A 515 -3.48 26.62 5.19
CA ILE A 515 -2.13 26.06 5.15
C ILE A 515 -1.08 27.18 5.07
N ARG A 516 -1.28 28.16 4.19
CA ARG A 516 -0.36 29.30 4.05
C ARG A 516 -0.24 30.10 5.34
N ASP A 517 -1.35 30.37 6.01
CA ASP A 517 -1.38 31.09 7.28
C ASP A 517 -0.66 30.30 8.39
N SER A 518 -0.89 28.97 8.46
CA SER A 518 -0.21 28.08 9.41
C SER A 518 1.32 28.08 9.20
N ILE A 519 1.79 27.94 7.96
CA ILE A 519 3.23 27.97 7.64
C ILE A 519 3.86 29.32 7.99
N GLN A 520 3.17 30.43 7.71
CA GLN A 520 3.66 31.78 8.04
C GLN A 520 3.78 31.99 9.55
N SER A 521 2.77 31.54 10.31
CA SER A 521 2.81 31.55 11.78
C SER A 521 4.00 30.76 12.33
N THR A 522 4.28 29.57 11.78
CA THR A 522 5.44 28.77 12.19
C THR A 522 6.77 29.47 11.87
N ARG A 523 6.88 30.18 10.74
CA ARG A 523 8.08 30.98 10.40
C ARG A 523 8.25 32.21 11.30
N GLY A 524 7.15 32.82 11.77
CA GLY A 524 7.17 33.99 12.66
C GLY A 524 7.37 33.64 14.14
N GLY A 525 6.83 32.53 14.62
CA GLY A 525 6.87 32.12 16.03
C GLY A 525 8.17 31.43 16.46
N HIS A 526 8.82 30.68 15.57
CA HIS A 526 10.08 29.98 15.89
C HIS A 526 11.33 30.87 15.92
N LEU A 527 11.24 32.12 15.44
CA LEU A 527 12.35 33.09 15.47
C LEU A 527 12.50 33.83 16.81
N LEU A 528 11.61 33.62 17.78
CA LEU A 528 11.62 34.37 19.04
C LEU A 528 12.13 33.59 20.26
N TYR A 529 12.49 32.29 20.13
CA TYR A 529 12.83 31.47 21.29
C TYR A 529 14.02 30.50 21.14
N GLN A 530 14.86 30.64 20.12
CA GLN A 530 16.17 29.97 20.09
C GLN A 530 17.21 30.87 19.41
N ASP A 531 17.75 31.83 20.19
CA ASP A 531 19.08 32.41 20.02
C ASP A 531 19.91 32.07 21.27
#